data_AF-A0A0K1RD26-F1
#
_entry.id   AF-A0A0K1RD26-F1
#
_cell.length_a   1.000
_cell.length_b   1.000
_cell.length_c   1.000
_cell.angle_alpha   90.00
_cell.angle_beta   90.00
_cell.angle_gamma   90.00
#
_symmetry.space_group_name_H-M   'P 1'
#
loop_
_entity.id
_entity.type
_entity.pdbx_description
1 polymer ?
#
loop_
_entity_poly.entity_id
_entity_poly.type
_entity_poly.pdbx_seq_one_letter_code
_entity_poly.pdbx_strand_id
1 'polypeptide(L)'
;MLMVRSFLLSDDTVYRWIGLPQHTTVAECRRIVATVFDIDGEVGSDTDGALTIGELLRFPGDTLHFHWGLWEFQMQLAEIHLGESDDAAAMCVAGAGEFGPHPFDIRAVNAQLLALSGV
;
A
#
# COMPACT_ATOMS: atom_id res chain seq x y z
N MET A 1 -11.78 7.66 -1.63
CA MET A 1 -10.59 6.96 -1.11
C MET A 1 -10.90 5.49 -0.84
N LEU A 2 -9.94 4.60 -1.03
CA LEU A 2 -9.97 3.20 -0.58
C LEU A 2 -9.15 3.07 0.70
N MET A 3 -9.70 2.41 1.72
CA MET A 3 -8.96 1.98 2.89
C MET A 3 -8.51 0.54 2.70
N VAL A 4 -7.21 0.32 2.63
CA VAL A 4 -6.63 -1.02 2.43
C VAL A 4 -5.77 -1.42 3.62
N ARG A 5 -5.72 -2.73 3.87
CA ARG A 5 -4.72 -3.35 4.73
C ARG A 5 -3.70 -4.05 3.85
N SER A 6 -2.45 -3.59 3.86
CA SER A 6 -1.33 -4.32 3.29
C SER A 6 -0.60 -5.10 4.37
N PHE A 7 -0.35 -6.38 4.18
CA PHE A 7 0.28 -7.23 5.19
C PHE A 7 1.22 -8.25 4.58
N LEU A 8 2.26 -8.60 5.34
CA LEU A 8 3.23 -9.64 4.99
C LEU A 8 2.59 -11.01 5.18
N LEU A 9 2.78 -11.92 4.22
CA LEU A 9 2.39 -13.31 4.35
C LEU A 9 3.46 -14.09 5.12
N SER A 10 3.37 -14.03 6.45
CA SER A 10 4.29 -14.69 7.38
C SER A 10 3.57 -15.11 8.66
N ASP A 11 4.26 -15.89 9.50
CA ASP A 11 3.79 -16.19 10.86
C ASP A 11 3.85 -14.96 11.79
N ASP A 12 4.69 -13.98 11.45
CA ASP A 12 4.74 -12.69 12.15
C ASP A 12 3.60 -11.76 11.72
N THR A 13 3.11 -10.97 12.67
CA THR A 13 2.08 -9.96 12.41
C THR A 13 2.72 -8.65 11.96
N VAL A 14 2.89 -8.49 10.64
CA VAL A 14 3.38 -7.25 10.02
C VAL A 14 2.35 -6.70 9.04
N TYR A 15 1.82 -5.51 9.31
CA TYR A 15 0.81 -4.88 8.46
C TYR A 15 0.82 -3.35 8.49
N ARG A 16 0.20 -2.74 7.48
CA ARG A 16 0.03 -1.30 7.28
C ARG A 16 -1.41 -1.05 6.80
N TRP A 17 -2.11 -0.16 7.49
CA TRP A 17 -3.38 0.43 7.05
C TRP A 17 -3.08 1.69 6.24
N ILE A 18 -3.64 1.75 5.04
CA ILE A 18 -3.28 2.78 4.05
C ILE A 18 -4.56 3.31 3.40
N GLY A 19 -4.72 4.63 3.41
CA GLY A 19 -5.68 5.33 2.57
C GLY A 19 -5.07 5.58 1.20
N LEU A 20 -5.75 5.13 0.14
CA LEU A 20 -5.30 5.26 -1.25
C LEU A 20 -6.38 5.92 -2.13
N PRO A 21 -6.01 6.87 -3.00
CA PRO A 21 -6.90 7.36 -4.05
C PRO A 21 -7.35 6.24 -4.99
N GLN A 22 -8.59 6.31 -5.49
CA GLN A 22 -9.12 5.24 -6.35
C GLN A 22 -8.35 5.13 -7.68
N HIS A 23 -7.79 6.25 -8.14
CA HIS A 23 -7.03 6.32 -9.39
C HIS A 23 -5.57 5.87 -9.23
N THR A 24 -5.13 5.50 -8.01
CA THR A 24 -3.78 4.96 -7.79
C THR A 24 -3.59 3.70 -8.64
N THR A 25 -2.53 3.69 -9.44
CA THR A 25 -2.18 2.58 -10.32
C THR A 25 -1.53 1.45 -9.54
N VAL A 26 -1.56 0.23 -10.08
CA VAL A 26 -0.81 -0.90 -9.51
C VAL A 26 0.69 -0.60 -9.47
N ALA A 27 1.23 0.10 -10.47
CA ALA A 27 2.62 0.55 -10.46
C ALA A 27 2.95 1.52 -9.31
N GLU A 28 2.03 2.41 -8.95
CA GLU A 28 2.14 3.24 -7.75
C GLU A 28 2.04 2.41 -6.48
N CYS A 29 1.12 1.45 -6.41
CA CYS A 29 1.00 0.56 -5.26
C CYS A 29 2.28 -0.23 -4.99
N ARG A 30 3.03 -0.65 -6.02
CA ARG A 30 4.36 -1.27 -5.84
C ARG A 30 5.32 -0.34 -5.08
N ARG A 31 5.39 0.94 -5.46
CA ARG A 31 6.22 1.95 -4.78
C ARG A 31 5.73 2.23 -3.35
N ILE A 32 4.41 2.26 -3.15
CA ILE A 32 3.80 2.44 -1.83
C ILE A 32 4.13 1.26 -0.92
N VAL A 33 3.99 0.01 -1.40
CA VAL A 33 4.38 -1.20 -0.67
C VAL A 33 5.87 -1.13 -0.31
N ALA A 34 6.73 -0.76 -1.26
CA ALA A 34 8.15 -0.61 -0.97
C ALA A 34 8.40 0.41 0.16
N THR A 35 7.68 1.53 0.14
CA THR A 35 7.83 2.61 1.13
C THR A 35 7.33 2.20 2.52
N VAL A 36 6.12 1.65 2.62
CA VAL A 36 5.49 1.35 3.91
C VAL A 36 6.15 0.16 4.64
N PHE A 37 6.89 -0.67 3.91
CA PHE A 37 7.69 -1.77 4.45
C PHE A 37 9.19 -1.49 4.48
N ASP A 38 9.65 -0.29 4.09
CA ASP A 38 11.07 0.09 4.08
C ASP A 38 11.94 -0.89 3.26
N ILE A 39 11.48 -1.16 2.03
CA ILE A 39 12.14 -2.02 1.04
C ILE A 39 13.02 -1.16 0.13
N ASP A 40 14.32 -1.43 0.15
CA ASP A 40 15.27 -0.91 -0.83
C ASP A 40 15.30 -1.83 -2.06
N GLY A 41 14.42 -1.55 -3.04
CA GLY A 41 14.33 -2.31 -4.28
C GLY A 41 12.99 -2.20 -4.99
N GLU A 42 12.87 -2.97 -6.07
CA GLU A 42 11.65 -3.01 -6.89
C GLU A 42 10.69 -4.09 -6.38
N VAL A 43 9.50 -3.66 -5.94
CA VAL A 43 8.38 -4.55 -5.62
C VAL A 43 7.66 -4.94 -6.90
N GLY A 44 7.47 -6.24 -7.12
CA GLY A 44 6.73 -6.80 -8.24
C GLY A 44 5.24 -7.02 -7.93
N SER A 45 4.45 -7.25 -8.98
CA SER A 45 3.07 -7.77 -8.89
C SER A 45 2.72 -8.51 -10.19
N ASP A 46 1.80 -9.48 -10.11
CA ASP A 46 1.33 -10.24 -11.29
C ASP A 46 0.23 -9.50 -12.05
N THR A 47 -0.31 -8.43 -11.46
CA THR A 47 -1.30 -7.55 -12.08
C THR A 47 -0.64 -6.49 -12.94
N ASP A 48 -1.25 -6.17 -14.09
CA ASP A 48 -0.81 -5.08 -14.97
C ASP A 48 -0.68 -3.75 -14.19
N GLY A 49 0.49 -3.13 -14.32
CA GLY A 49 0.87 -1.91 -13.61
C GLY A 49 0.03 -0.69 -14.00
N ALA A 50 -0.59 -0.70 -15.19
CA ALA A 50 -1.39 0.42 -15.70
C ALA A 50 -2.82 0.46 -15.16
N LEU A 51 -3.31 -0.65 -14.59
CA LEU A 51 -4.65 -0.72 -14.01
C LEU A 51 -4.72 0.08 -12.71
N THR A 52 -5.87 0.68 -12.45
CA THR A 52 -6.11 1.43 -11.20
C THR A 52 -6.68 0.51 -10.12
N ILE A 53 -6.39 0.82 -8.86
CA ILE A 53 -6.93 0.03 -7.76
C ILE A 53 -8.45 0.18 -7.63
N GLY A 54 -9.06 1.30 -8.08
CA GLY A 54 -10.50 1.46 -8.10
C GLY A 54 -11.22 0.53 -9.09
N GLU A 55 -10.55 0.12 -10.16
CA GLU A 55 -11.10 -0.88 -11.10
C GLU A 55 -11.01 -2.30 -10.54
N LEU A 56 -9.99 -2.56 -9.72
CA LEU A 56 -9.62 -3.90 -9.24
C LEU A 56 -10.24 -4.24 -7.87
N LEU A 57 -10.24 -3.28 -6.95
CA LEU A 57 -10.70 -3.41 -5.57
C LEU A 57 -12.08 -2.76 -5.44
N ARG A 58 -13.14 -3.51 -5.76
CA ARG A 58 -14.52 -2.99 -5.83
C ARG A 58 -15.34 -3.33 -4.60
N PHE A 59 -14.99 -4.40 -3.90
CA PHE A 59 -15.71 -4.89 -2.75
C PHE A 59 -14.73 -5.17 -1.59
N PRO A 60 -15.13 -4.87 -0.34
CA PRO A 60 -14.37 -5.30 0.83
C PRO A 60 -14.01 -6.78 0.75
N GLY A 61 -12.74 -7.09 0.98
CA GLY A 61 -12.18 -8.42 0.81
C GLY A 61 -11.43 -8.65 -0.50
N ASP A 62 -11.64 -7.83 -1.54
CA ASP A 62 -10.85 -7.86 -2.77
C ASP A 62 -9.36 -7.64 -2.47
N THR A 63 -8.48 -8.26 -3.26
CA THR A 63 -7.05 -8.30 -2.96
C THR A 63 -6.16 -8.06 -4.18
N LEU A 64 -4.96 -7.54 -3.90
CA LEU A 64 -3.83 -7.50 -4.81
C LEU A 64 -2.61 -8.12 -4.14
N HIS A 65 -1.81 -8.82 -4.93
CA HIS A 65 -0.61 -9.51 -4.48
C HIS A 65 0.65 -8.79 -5.00
N PHE A 66 1.62 -8.64 -4.11
CA PHE A 66 2.92 -8.03 -4.38
C PHE A 66 4.03 -8.95 -3.86
N HIS A 67 5.21 -8.87 -4.45
CA HIS A 67 6.36 -9.65 -4.02
C HIS A 67 7.67 -8.88 -4.10
N TRP A 68 8.62 -9.24 -3.23
CA TRP A 68 10.00 -8.77 -3.30
C TRP A 68 10.95 -9.90 -2.87
N GLY A 69 11.73 -10.43 -3.83
CA GLY A 69 12.50 -11.64 -3.60
C GLY A 69 11.59 -12.82 -3.25
N LEU A 70 11.75 -13.37 -2.04
CA LEU A 70 10.90 -14.45 -1.51
C LEU A 70 9.77 -13.95 -0.60
N TRP A 71 9.67 -12.63 -0.38
CA TRP A 71 8.65 -12.04 0.48
C TRP A 71 7.39 -11.75 -0.31
N GLU A 72 6.24 -12.10 0.26
CA GLU A 72 4.93 -11.89 -0.34
C GLU A 72 4.09 -10.94 0.54
N PHE A 73 3.41 -10.00 -0.11
CA PHE A 73 2.55 -9.04 0.53
C PHE A 73 1.17 -9.07 -0.11
N GLN A 74 0.13 -9.01 0.72
CA GLN A 74 -1.24 -8.91 0.25
C GLN A 74 -1.83 -7.56 0.66
N MET A 75 -2.37 -6.84 -0.31
CA MET A 75 -3.18 -5.63 -0.09
C MET A 75 -4.64 -6.02 -0.22
N GLN A 76 -5.41 -5.86 0.85
CA GLN A 76 -6.82 -6.18 0.89
C GLN A 76 -7.65 -4.92 1.11
N LEU A 77 -8.69 -4.72 0.31
CA LEU A 77 -9.67 -3.67 0.53
C LEU A 77 -10.48 -3.95 1.78
N ALA A 78 -10.54 -2.99 2.70
CA ALA A 78 -11.40 -3.09 3.88
C ALA A 78 -12.66 -2.23 3.74
N GLU A 79 -12.52 -1.00 3.23
CA GLU A 79 -13.63 -0.05 3.15
C GLU A 79 -13.44 0.97 2.01
N ILE A 80 -14.54 1.46 1.47
CA ILE A 80 -14.58 2.50 0.44
C ILE A 80 -15.20 3.76 1.05
N HIS A 81 -14.44 4.85 1.08
CA HIS A 81 -14.91 6.16 1.54
C HIS A 81 -15.28 7.04 0.35
N LEU A 82 -16.59 7.27 0.18
CA LEU A 82 -17.14 8.11 -0.88
C LEU A 82 -17.15 9.59 -0.46
N GLY A 83 -16.76 10.48 -1.38
CA GLY A 83 -16.80 11.93 -1.17
C GLY A 83 -15.53 12.57 -0.61
N GLU A 84 -14.49 11.79 -0.34
CA GLU A 84 -13.15 12.35 -0.13
C GLU A 84 -12.55 12.84 -1.46
N SER A 85 -11.78 13.92 -1.41
CA SER A 85 -11.15 14.51 -2.60
C SER A 85 -10.33 13.48 -3.35
N ASP A 86 -10.52 13.39 -4.67
CA ASP A 86 -9.70 12.53 -5.51
C ASP A 86 -8.23 12.99 -5.52
N ASP A 87 -7.93 14.24 -5.17
CA ASP A 87 -6.56 14.78 -5.08
C ASP A 87 -5.82 14.41 -3.78
N ALA A 88 -6.39 13.57 -2.92
CA ALA A 88 -5.72 13.16 -1.68
C ALA A 88 -4.43 12.38 -1.98
N ALA A 89 -3.37 12.59 -1.19
CA ALA A 89 -2.16 11.76 -1.27
C ALA A 89 -2.38 10.41 -0.55
N ALA A 90 -1.59 9.40 -0.93
CA ALA A 90 -1.55 8.15 -0.20
C ALA A 90 -1.04 8.37 1.23
N MET A 91 -1.66 7.73 2.22
CA MET A 91 -1.30 7.93 3.63
C MET A 91 -1.39 6.63 4.42
N CYS A 92 -0.32 6.30 5.14
CA CYS A 92 -0.35 5.25 6.15
C CYS A 92 -0.98 5.79 7.44
N VAL A 93 -2.05 5.14 7.91
CA VAL A 93 -2.85 5.61 9.06
C VAL A 93 -2.63 4.78 10.32
N ALA A 94 -2.17 3.54 10.17
CA ALA A 94 -1.80 2.67 11.27
C ALA A 94 -0.90 1.53 10.75
N GLY A 95 -0.21 0.84 11.65
CA GLY A 95 0.58 -0.33 11.32
C GLY A 95 1.20 -0.96 12.56
N ALA A 96 1.63 -2.20 12.42
CA ALA A 96 2.39 -2.90 13.45
C ALA A 96 3.37 -3.89 12.81
N GLY A 97 4.39 -4.29 13.58
CA GLY A 97 5.40 -5.23 13.15
C GLY A 97 6.53 -4.57 12.35
N GLU A 98 7.72 -5.16 12.48
CA GLU A 98 8.94 -4.74 11.82
C GLU A 98 9.22 -5.64 10.61
N PHE A 99 9.80 -5.06 9.57
CA PHE A 99 10.20 -5.79 8.36
C PHE A 99 11.51 -5.27 7.80
N GLY A 100 11.55 -3.98 7.48
CA GLY A 100 12.74 -3.34 6.95
C GLY A 100 13.86 -3.19 7.98
N PRO A 101 15.01 -2.64 7.54
CA PRO A 101 16.17 -2.43 8.40
C PRO A 101 15.91 -1.42 9.53
N HIS A 102 14.89 -0.57 9.41
CA HIS A 102 14.54 0.44 10.41
C HIS A 102 13.21 0.13 11.12
N PRO A 103 13.06 0.54 12.39
CA PRO A 103 11.78 0.47 13.09
C PRO A 103 10.68 1.23 12.34
N PHE A 104 9.46 0.70 12.38
CA PHE A 104 8.31 1.34 11.75
C PHE A 104 8.02 2.71 12.38
N ASP A 105 8.25 3.77 11.60
CA ASP A 105 7.89 5.14 11.94
C ASP A 105 6.84 5.66 10.94
N ILE A 106 5.59 5.70 11.37
CA ILE A 106 4.46 6.18 10.57
C ILE A 106 4.65 7.63 10.07
N ARG A 107 5.35 8.49 10.83
CA ARG A 107 5.61 9.87 10.41
C ARG A 107 6.64 9.91 9.29
N ALA A 108 7.72 9.15 9.42
CA ALA A 108 8.73 9.03 8.38
C ALA A 108 8.16 8.42 7.10
N VAL A 109 7.37 7.35 7.23
CA VAL A 109 6.66 6.72 6.10
C VAL A 109 5.75 7.72 5.38
N ASN A 110 4.93 8.47 6.12
CA ASN A 110 4.03 9.45 5.50
C ASN A 110 4.75 10.61 4.83
N ALA A 111 5.91 11.04 5.36
CA ALA A 111 6.73 12.03 4.67
C ALA A 111 7.26 11.51 3.32
N GLN A 112 7.64 10.23 3.26
CA GLN A 112 8.07 9.59 2.00
C GLN A 112 6.91 9.41 1.02
N LEU A 113 5.74 8.98 1.50
CA LEU A 113 4.53 8.85 0.66
C LEU A 113 4.12 10.19 0.04
N LEU A 114 4.17 11.28 0.80
CA LEU A 114 3.87 12.61 0.28
C LEU A 114 4.85 13.00 -0.83
N ALA A 115 6.14 12.74 -0.64
CA ALA A 115 7.17 13.01 -1.65
C ALA A 115 6.97 12.20 -2.94
N LEU A 116 6.42 10.97 -2.85
CA LEU A 116 6.10 10.13 -4.01
C LEU A 116 4.92 10.65 -4.84
N SER A 117 3.97 11.36 -4.21
CA SER A 117 2.78 11.91 -4.85
C SER A 117 3.05 13.21 -5.61
N GLY A 118 4.26 13.79 -5.52
CA GLY A 118 4.63 14.99 -6.28
C GLY A 118 3.93 16.27 -5.83
N VAL A 119 3.45 16.31 -4.58
CA VAL A 119 2.86 17.50 -3.92
C VAL A 119 3.91 18.22 -3.07
#